data_AF-A0AA36AEJ2-F1
#
_entry.id   AF-A0AA36AEJ2-F1
#
_cell.length_a   1.000
_cell.length_b   1.000
_cell.length_c   1.000
_cell.angle_alpha   90.00
_cell.angle_beta   90.00
_cell.angle_gamma   90.00
#
_symmetry.space_group_name_H-M   'P 1'
#
loop_
_entity.id
_entity.type
_entity.pdbx_description
1 polymer ?
#
loop_
_entity_poly.entity_id
_entity_poly.type
_entity_poly.pdbx_seq_one_letter_code
_entity_poly.pdbx_strand_id
1 'polypeptide(L)'
;MKTGTVTLMIALCLPVAVFATTLRLSTDIDLLVLDGKKVSSSLLRGADSIELDNGPHQLVFRVEKTIRLSSHEEQLYISPPLVVSFDTQRVGQVNFHLPRLESDREASHFDAAPRLELLDGDAMPIPVQLDILAITSKTETIDFEAETERYNKSARRASLPQFATMMADDSTLLSGVSELDTIPPQSQTLTEQRLKYWFRQADPQTRNSFLQWAEKQPSS
;
A
#
# COMPACT_ATOMS: atom_id res chain seq x y z
N MET A 1 -9.94 3.92 -66.56
CA MET A 1 -10.66 3.77 -65.27
C MET A 1 -9.68 3.14 -64.29
N LYS A 2 -9.21 3.87 -63.28
CA LYS A 2 -8.25 3.35 -62.27
C LYS A 2 -9.01 3.21 -60.95
N THR A 3 -9.27 1.97 -60.54
CA THR A 3 -9.94 1.63 -59.28
C THR A 3 -8.92 1.63 -58.16
N GLY A 4 -9.03 2.58 -57.24
CA GLY A 4 -8.25 2.61 -56.00
C GLY A 4 -8.91 1.75 -54.93
N THR A 5 -8.20 0.73 -54.45
CA THR A 5 -8.61 -0.09 -53.30
C THR A 5 -8.32 0.67 -52.01
N VAL A 6 -9.36 1.01 -51.25
CA VAL A 6 -9.24 1.54 -49.89
C VAL A 6 -9.13 0.34 -48.94
N THR A 7 -7.94 0.12 -48.38
CA THR A 7 -7.72 -0.91 -47.35
C THR A 7 -8.14 -0.33 -46.00
N LEU A 8 -9.24 -0.83 -45.45
CA LEU A 8 -9.72 -0.51 -44.10
C LEU A 8 -8.89 -1.33 -43.09
N MET A 9 -7.99 -0.66 -42.35
CA MET A 9 -7.24 -1.29 -41.26
C MET A 9 -8.12 -1.29 -40.00
N ILE A 10 -8.64 -2.45 -39.63
CA ILE A 10 -9.42 -2.63 -38.39
C ILE A 10 -8.42 -2.82 -37.25
N ALA A 11 -8.27 -1.82 -36.39
CA ALA A 11 -7.50 -1.93 -35.16
C ALA A 11 -8.27 -2.81 -34.16
N LEU A 12 -7.77 -4.03 -33.93
CA LEU A 12 -8.35 -4.98 -32.98
C LEU A 12 -7.91 -4.60 -31.55
N CYS A 13 -8.72 -3.81 -30.84
CA CYS A 13 -8.51 -3.57 -29.41
C CYS A 13 -8.91 -4.83 -28.62
N LEU A 14 -7.94 -5.63 -28.21
CA LEU A 14 -8.18 -6.73 -27.28
C LEU A 14 -8.40 -6.15 -25.87
N PRO A 15 -9.46 -6.57 -25.16
CA PRO A 15 -9.66 -6.15 -23.77
C PRO A 15 -8.55 -6.73 -22.89
N VAL A 16 -7.87 -5.85 -22.13
CA VAL A 16 -6.97 -6.27 -21.06
C VAL A 16 -7.84 -6.67 -19.87
N ALA A 17 -7.88 -7.95 -19.55
CA ALA A 17 -8.54 -8.41 -18.33
C ALA A 17 -7.71 -7.96 -17.12
N VAL A 18 -8.29 -7.08 -16.29
CA VAL A 18 -7.72 -6.71 -14.99
C VAL A 18 -8.21 -7.75 -13.99
N PHE A 19 -7.32 -8.66 -13.59
CA PHE A 19 -7.59 -9.55 -12.46
C PHE A 19 -7.40 -8.76 -11.17
N ALA A 20 -8.35 -8.88 -10.23
CA ALA A 20 -8.19 -8.35 -8.89
C ALA A 20 -7.25 -9.28 -8.12
N THR A 21 -6.19 -8.72 -7.54
CA THR A 21 -5.30 -9.47 -6.67
C THR A 21 -5.87 -9.44 -5.26
N THR A 22 -5.78 -10.53 -4.49
CA THR A 22 -6.29 -10.56 -3.11
C THR A 22 -5.18 -10.88 -2.12
N LEU A 23 -4.96 -10.02 -1.13
CA LEU A 23 -4.12 -10.30 0.02
C LEU A 23 -4.94 -11.04 1.06
N ARG A 24 -4.63 -12.31 1.33
CA ARG A 24 -5.28 -13.07 2.39
C ARG A 24 -4.73 -12.66 3.74
N LEU A 25 -5.63 -12.30 4.64
CA LEU A 25 -5.27 -11.92 6.01
C LEU A 25 -4.98 -13.18 6.83
N SER A 26 -3.97 -13.08 7.68
CA SER A 26 -3.57 -14.14 8.59
C SER A 26 -3.79 -13.68 10.02
N THR A 27 -4.26 -14.57 10.89
CA THR A 27 -4.44 -14.29 12.32
C THR A 27 -3.13 -14.05 13.04
N ASP A 28 -2.02 -14.53 12.47
CA ASP A 28 -0.68 -14.36 13.02
C ASP A 28 -0.01 -13.05 12.52
N ILE A 29 -0.71 -12.23 11.74
CA ILE A 29 -0.18 -11.00 11.12
C ILE A 29 -1.01 -9.80 11.58
N ASP A 30 -0.36 -8.87 12.26
CA ASP A 30 -0.88 -7.53 12.54
C ASP A 30 -0.46 -6.59 11.41
N LEU A 31 -1.39 -6.27 10.49
CA LEU A 31 -1.12 -5.39 9.35
C LEU A 31 -1.25 -3.92 9.76
N LEU A 32 -0.13 -3.20 9.74
CA LEU A 32 0.00 -1.83 10.24
C LEU A 32 -0.15 -0.79 9.14
N VAL A 33 0.45 -1.04 7.97
CA VAL A 33 0.44 -0.13 6.82
C VAL A 33 0.32 -0.94 5.53
N LEU A 34 -0.51 -0.46 4.60
CA LEU A 34 -0.62 -0.91 3.22
C LEU A 34 -0.36 0.31 2.32
N ASP A 35 0.65 0.24 1.48
CA ASP A 35 0.98 1.25 0.47
C ASP A 35 1.11 2.67 1.04
N GLY A 36 1.78 2.79 2.19
CA GLY A 36 2.00 4.04 2.89
C GLY A 36 0.78 4.58 3.65
N LYS A 37 -0.32 3.80 3.73
CA LYS A 37 -1.52 4.14 4.50
C LYS A 37 -1.73 3.20 5.68
N LYS A 38 -2.05 3.78 6.83
CA LYS A 38 -2.33 3.03 8.06
C LYS A 38 -3.54 2.15 7.82
N VAL A 39 -3.39 0.88 8.20
CA VAL A 39 -4.50 -0.05 8.25
C VAL A 39 -4.70 -0.44 9.71
N SER A 40 -5.96 -0.52 10.12
CA SER A 40 -6.28 -0.94 11.48
C SER A 40 -6.68 -2.41 11.45
N SER A 41 -5.85 -3.28 11.99
CA SER A 41 -6.13 -4.72 12.08
C SER A 41 -7.48 -5.00 12.72
N SER A 42 -7.90 -4.22 13.72
CA SER A 42 -9.26 -4.33 14.31
C SER A 42 -10.40 -4.09 13.31
N LEU A 43 -10.22 -3.20 12.32
CA LEU A 43 -11.20 -2.99 11.25
C LEU A 43 -11.21 -4.15 10.25
N LEU A 44 -10.11 -4.89 10.16
CA LEU A 44 -9.94 -6.04 9.28
C LEU A 44 -10.34 -7.38 9.93
N ARG A 45 -10.60 -7.44 11.24
CA ARG A 45 -10.93 -8.69 11.97
C ARG A 45 -12.18 -9.43 11.49
N GLY A 46 -12.98 -8.83 10.60
CA GLY A 46 -14.12 -9.48 9.94
C GLY A 46 -13.93 -9.71 8.44
N ALA A 47 -12.78 -9.32 7.88
CA ALA A 47 -12.44 -9.53 6.49
C ALA A 47 -11.38 -10.65 6.39
N ASP A 48 -11.60 -11.60 5.49
CA ASP A 48 -10.63 -12.68 5.25
C ASP A 48 -9.53 -12.27 4.26
N SER A 49 -9.76 -11.18 3.51
CA SER A 49 -8.84 -10.68 2.49
C SER A 49 -9.03 -9.19 2.20
N ILE A 50 -8.03 -8.59 1.57
CA ILE A 50 -8.02 -7.22 1.05
C ILE A 50 -7.73 -7.29 -0.45
N GLU A 51 -8.49 -6.57 -1.26
CA GLU A 51 -8.18 -6.43 -2.68
C GLU A 51 -6.98 -5.50 -2.88
N LEU A 52 -6.04 -5.93 -3.71
CA LEU A 52 -4.88 -5.20 -4.15
C LEU A 52 -5.02 -4.90 -5.65
N ASP A 53 -4.61 -3.70 -6.04
CA ASP A 53 -4.45 -3.35 -7.44
C ASP A 53 -3.33 -4.19 -8.09
N ASN A 54 -3.19 -4.07 -9.41
CA ASN A 54 -2.05 -4.67 -10.09
C ASN A 54 -0.85 -3.72 -10.03
N GLY A 55 0.29 -4.23 -9.58
CA GLY A 55 1.55 -3.50 -9.56
C GLY A 55 2.35 -3.70 -8.27
N PRO A 56 3.26 -2.77 -7.96
CA PRO A 56 4.09 -2.87 -6.75
C PRO A 56 3.30 -2.47 -5.50
N HIS A 57 3.44 -3.28 -4.45
CA HIS A 57 2.84 -3.07 -3.15
C HIS A 57 3.88 -3.09 -2.04
N GLN A 58 3.58 -2.40 -0.95
CA GLN A 58 4.37 -2.42 0.29
C GLN A 58 3.47 -2.63 1.49
N LEU A 59 3.85 -3.57 2.35
CA LEU A 59 3.18 -3.82 3.62
C LEU A 59 4.14 -3.54 4.77
N VAL A 60 3.62 -2.97 5.84
CA VAL A 60 4.26 -2.98 7.15
C VAL A 60 3.39 -3.78 8.10
N PHE A 61 3.99 -4.75 8.77
CA PHE A 61 3.26 -5.67 9.64
C PHE A 61 4.14 -6.18 10.78
N ARG A 62 3.50 -6.80 11.76
CA ARG A 62 4.16 -7.58 12.82
C ARG A 62 3.64 -9.01 12.80
N VAL A 63 4.47 -9.93 13.23
CA VAL A 63 4.07 -11.32 13.48
C VAL A 63 3.66 -11.42 14.94
N GLU A 64 2.45 -11.92 15.18
CA GLU A 64 1.91 -12.21 16.50
C GLU A 64 1.72 -13.72 16.67
N LYS A 65 2.45 -14.32 17.62
CA LYS A 65 2.40 -15.77 17.86
C LYS A 65 2.44 -16.07 19.35
N THR A 66 1.62 -17.01 19.81
CA THR A 66 1.81 -17.59 21.15
C THR A 66 2.96 -18.58 21.09
N ILE A 67 4.02 -18.31 21.85
CA ILE A 67 5.20 -19.17 21.97
C ILE A 67 5.28 -19.78 23.36
N ARG A 68 6.02 -20.90 23.48
CA ARG A 68 6.33 -21.54 24.76
C ARG A 68 7.70 -21.14 25.25
N LEU A 69 7.74 -20.67 26.49
CA LEU A 69 8.97 -20.35 27.20
C LEU A 69 9.61 -21.62 27.76
N SER A 70 10.88 -21.50 28.15
CA SER A 70 11.61 -22.56 28.85
C SER A 70 10.94 -22.98 30.18
N SER A 71 10.16 -22.08 30.79
CA SER A 71 9.35 -22.32 31.99
C SER A 71 8.08 -23.16 31.73
N HIS A 72 7.78 -23.54 30.48
CA HIS A 72 6.51 -24.13 30.02
C HIS A 72 5.31 -23.17 30.07
N GLU A 73 5.54 -21.89 30.34
CA GLU A 73 4.52 -20.85 30.21
C GLU A 73 4.35 -20.45 28.74
N GLU A 74 3.13 -20.07 28.38
CA GLU A 74 2.83 -19.52 27.06
C GLU A 74 2.85 -17.99 27.12
N GLN A 75 3.49 -17.37 26.14
CA GLN A 75 3.60 -15.92 26.03
C GLN A 75 3.27 -15.48 24.60
N LEU A 76 2.56 -14.35 24.48
CA LEU A 76 2.41 -13.68 23.19
C LEU A 76 3.74 -13.04 22.79
N TYR A 77 4.32 -13.54 21.71
CA TYR A 77 5.43 -12.93 21.00
C TYR A 77 4.91 -11.97 19.94
N ILE A 78 5.57 -10.81 19.82
CA ILE A 78 5.32 -9.79 18.82
C ILE A 78 6.66 -9.43 18.19
N SER A 79 6.80 -9.61 16.88
CA SER A 79 8.05 -9.30 16.18
C SER A 79 8.33 -7.79 16.11
N PRO A 80 9.57 -7.39 15.79
CA PRO A 80 9.84 -6.07 15.22
C PRO A 80 8.91 -5.81 14.02
N PRO A 81 8.53 -4.54 13.75
CA PRO A 81 7.77 -4.23 12.55
C PRO A 81 8.63 -4.50 11.31
N LEU A 82 8.07 -5.23 10.36
CA LEU A 82 8.74 -5.63 9.12
C LEU A 82 8.14 -4.86 7.94
N VAL A 83 9.00 -4.47 7.00
CA VAL A 83 8.59 -3.91 5.70
C VAL A 83 8.81 -4.95 4.62
N VAL A 84 7.77 -5.29 3.88
CA VAL A 84 7.88 -6.15 2.69
C VAL A 84 7.42 -5.39 1.46
N SER A 85 8.16 -5.48 0.36
CA SER A 85 7.73 -5.02 -0.96
C SER A 85 7.72 -6.17 -1.98
N PHE A 86 6.71 -6.18 -2.83
CA PHE A 86 6.48 -7.21 -3.86
C PHE A 86 5.63 -6.63 -5.00
N ASP A 87 5.45 -7.39 -6.08
CA ASP A 87 4.67 -6.96 -7.26
C ASP A 87 3.59 -8.02 -7.60
N THR A 88 2.39 -7.55 -7.91
CA THR A 88 1.19 -8.37 -8.15
C THR A 88 0.81 -8.56 -9.62
N GLN A 89 1.60 -8.07 -10.59
CA GLN A 89 1.26 -8.03 -12.04
C GLN A 89 0.75 -9.36 -12.64
N ARG A 90 1.01 -10.51 -12.02
CA ARG A 90 0.51 -11.83 -12.44
C ARG A 90 0.10 -12.73 -11.27
N VAL A 91 -0.28 -12.13 -10.14
CA VAL A 91 -0.55 -12.84 -8.89
C VAL A 91 -2.02 -12.63 -8.53
N GLY A 92 -2.86 -13.66 -8.58
CA GLY A 92 -4.28 -13.50 -8.23
C GLY A 92 -4.54 -13.45 -6.71
N GLN A 93 -3.62 -14.00 -5.92
CA GLN A 93 -3.75 -14.09 -4.47
C GLN A 93 -2.37 -14.04 -3.82
N VAL A 94 -2.26 -13.42 -2.65
CA VAL A 94 -1.05 -13.30 -1.85
C VAL A 94 -1.32 -13.86 -0.46
N ASN A 95 -0.49 -14.80 -0.02
CA ASN A 95 -0.61 -15.46 1.28
C ASN A 95 0.69 -15.31 2.06
N PHE A 96 0.60 -14.98 3.35
CA PHE A 96 1.76 -15.02 4.25
C PHE A 96 2.14 -16.47 4.57
N HIS A 97 3.42 -16.81 4.41
CA HIS A 97 4.00 -18.06 4.85
C HIS A 97 5.14 -17.78 5.83
N LEU A 98 4.87 -18.07 7.10
CA LEU A 98 5.77 -17.81 8.22
C LEU A 98 6.60 -19.06 8.57
N PRO A 99 7.87 -18.90 8.97
CA PRO A 99 8.63 -20.00 9.54
C PRO A 99 8.03 -20.42 10.88
N ARG A 100 8.46 -21.59 11.37
CA ARG A 100 8.06 -22.06 12.69
C ARG A 100 8.53 -21.08 13.77
N LEU A 101 7.60 -20.70 14.64
CA LEU A 101 7.80 -19.72 15.70
C LEU A 101 7.01 -20.15 16.93
N GLU A 102 7.52 -21.15 17.65
CA GLU A 102 6.84 -21.79 18.79
C GLU A 102 7.63 -21.69 20.09
N SER A 103 8.87 -21.23 20.05
CA SER A 103 9.77 -21.13 21.20
C SER A 103 10.50 -19.79 21.27
N ASP A 104 10.93 -19.42 22.48
CA ASP A 104 11.74 -18.21 22.73
C ASP A 104 13.03 -18.17 21.89
N ARG A 105 13.64 -19.33 21.64
CA ARG A 105 14.83 -19.45 20.79
C ARG A 105 14.52 -19.16 19.32
N GLU A 106 13.41 -19.66 18.80
CA GLU A 106 12.98 -19.40 17.42
C GLU A 106 12.59 -17.92 17.25
N ALA A 107 11.88 -17.35 18.22
CA ALA A 107 11.54 -15.93 18.28
C ALA A 107 12.79 -15.03 18.27
N SER A 108 13.75 -15.31 19.15
CA SER A 108 15.03 -14.58 19.21
C SER A 108 15.82 -14.68 17.89
N HIS A 109 15.77 -15.82 17.20
CA HIS A 109 16.40 -15.97 15.89
C HIS A 109 15.69 -15.15 14.81
N PHE A 110 14.36 -15.14 14.84
CA PHE A 110 13.54 -14.35 13.92
C PHE A 110 13.75 -12.85 14.10
N ASP A 111 13.88 -12.35 15.34
CA ASP A 111 14.18 -10.94 15.62
C ASP A 111 15.52 -10.50 15.01
N ALA A 112 16.54 -11.37 15.08
CA ALA A 112 17.87 -11.09 14.56
C ALA A 112 17.95 -11.19 13.04
N ALA A 113 17.19 -12.10 12.44
CA ALA A 113 17.22 -12.38 11.00
C ALA A 113 15.83 -12.82 10.50
N PRO A 114 14.90 -11.87 10.32
CA PRO A 114 13.53 -12.19 9.93
C PRO A 114 13.50 -12.83 8.56
N ARG A 115 12.64 -13.85 8.41
CA ARG A 115 12.42 -14.55 7.15
C ARG A 115 10.91 -14.68 6.94
N LEU A 116 10.45 -14.29 5.78
CA LEU A 116 9.07 -14.40 5.36
C LEU A 116 9.04 -14.83 3.90
N GLU A 117 8.10 -15.69 3.56
CA GLU A 117 7.70 -15.95 2.18
C GLU A 117 6.29 -15.43 1.95
N LEU A 118 6.07 -14.84 0.78
CA LEU A 118 4.74 -14.63 0.25
C LEU A 118 4.49 -15.69 -0.80
N LEU A 119 3.35 -16.37 -0.74
CA LEU A 119 2.97 -17.43 -1.68
C LEU A 119 1.73 -17.01 -2.47
N ASP A 120 1.70 -17.37 -3.75
CA ASP A 120 0.51 -17.16 -4.56
C ASP A 120 -0.59 -18.21 -4.30
N GLY A 121 -1.67 -18.18 -5.09
CA GLY A 121 -2.77 -19.14 -4.98
C GLY A 121 -2.38 -20.59 -5.30
N ASP A 122 -1.29 -20.79 -6.06
CA ASP A 122 -0.74 -22.10 -6.42
C ASP A 122 0.40 -22.53 -5.48
N ALA A 123 0.56 -21.84 -4.35
CA ALA A 123 1.64 -22.01 -3.37
C ALA A 123 3.04 -21.78 -3.95
N MET A 124 3.17 -21.01 -5.03
CA MET A 124 4.46 -20.61 -5.59
C MET A 124 4.99 -19.36 -4.89
N PRO A 125 6.31 -19.26 -4.66
CA PRO A 125 6.89 -18.10 -3.98
C PRO A 125 6.82 -16.85 -4.85
N ILE A 126 6.29 -15.77 -4.27
CA ILE A 126 6.31 -14.42 -4.81
C ILE A 126 7.65 -13.78 -4.42
N PRO A 127 8.42 -13.21 -5.37
CA PRO A 127 9.63 -12.48 -5.04
C PRO A 127 9.36 -11.28 -4.13
N VAL A 128 10.10 -11.19 -3.03
CA VAL A 128 9.95 -10.10 -2.05
C VAL A 128 11.29 -9.47 -1.70
N GLN A 129 11.24 -8.19 -1.31
CA GLN A 129 12.28 -7.57 -0.49
C GLN A 129 11.73 -7.42 0.93
N LEU A 130 12.52 -7.84 1.91
CA LEU A 130 12.17 -7.78 3.33
C LEU A 130 13.23 -6.98 4.09
N ASP A 131 12.79 -6.10 4.98
CA ASP A 131 13.64 -5.35 5.91
C ASP A 131 12.91 -5.12 7.24
N ILE A 132 13.64 -4.69 8.26
CA ILE A 132 13.08 -4.26 9.54
C ILE A 132 12.78 -2.76 9.48
N LEU A 133 11.57 -2.36 9.86
CA LEU A 133 11.22 -0.95 10.04
C LEU A 133 11.80 -0.45 11.36
N ALA A 134 12.95 0.20 11.31
CA ALA A 134 13.55 0.82 12.48
C ALA A 134 12.67 1.97 13.00
N ILE A 135 12.12 1.80 14.20
CA ILE A 135 11.31 2.83 14.85
C ILE A 135 12.22 3.87 15.48
N THR A 136 12.10 5.14 15.05
CA THR A 136 12.90 6.24 15.60
C THR A 136 12.09 7.19 16.47
N SER A 137 10.75 7.12 16.41
CA SER A 137 9.91 7.92 17.30
C SER A 137 10.13 7.55 18.77
N LYS A 138 10.13 8.55 19.65
CA LYS A 138 10.22 8.38 21.11
C LYS A 138 8.84 8.52 21.79
N THR A 139 7.77 8.61 21.01
CA THR A 139 6.40 8.73 21.51
C THR A 139 5.87 7.39 22.01
N GLU A 140 4.92 7.43 22.94
CA GLU A 140 4.24 6.22 23.47
C GLU A 140 3.42 5.52 22.38
N THR A 141 2.79 6.28 21.49
CA THR A 141 2.10 5.77 20.30
C THR A 141 2.99 5.93 19.07
N ILE A 142 3.25 4.84 18.36
CA ILE A 142 4.05 4.83 17.12
C ILE A 142 3.15 5.20 15.94
N ASP A 143 3.57 6.18 15.16
CA ASP A 143 2.97 6.52 13.88
C ASP A 143 3.64 5.73 12.75
N PHE A 144 3.10 4.54 12.45
CA PHE A 144 3.69 3.68 11.42
C PHE A 144 3.64 4.28 10.01
N GLU A 145 2.72 5.19 9.69
CA GLU A 145 2.72 5.88 8.39
C GLU A 145 3.95 6.76 8.26
N ALA A 146 4.20 7.63 9.25
CA ALA A 146 5.35 8.52 9.26
C ALA A 146 6.69 7.76 9.28
N GLU A 147 6.76 6.65 10.04
CA GLU A 147 7.95 5.79 10.07
C GLU A 147 8.20 5.11 8.72
N THR A 148 7.15 4.64 8.05
CA THR A 148 7.22 4.02 6.71
C THR A 148 7.61 5.04 5.65
N GLU A 149 7.05 6.25 5.72
CA GLU A 149 7.41 7.35 4.82
C GLU A 149 8.90 7.67 4.93
N ARG A 150 9.43 7.82 6.15
CA ARG A 150 10.84 8.09 6.37
C ARG A 150 11.73 6.94 5.90
N TYR A 151 11.29 5.69 6.12
CA TYR A 151 11.96 4.51 5.59
C TYR A 151 12.04 4.57 4.06
N ASN A 152 10.95 4.89 3.37
CA ASN A 152 10.91 5.01 1.91
C ASN A 152 11.77 6.16 1.38
N LYS A 153 11.77 7.32 2.06
CA LYS A 153 12.65 8.47 1.75
C LYS A 153 14.14 8.13 1.89
N SER A 154 14.48 7.11 2.68
CA SER A 154 15.86 6.69 2.92
C SER A 154 16.37 5.64 1.93
N ALA A 155 15.58 5.27 0.91
CA ALA A 155 15.94 4.29 -0.14
C ALA A 155 16.51 2.97 0.43
N ARG A 156 15.84 2.44 1.45
CA ARG A 156 16.16 1.15 2.09
C ARG A 156 15.76 -0.03 1.22
N ARG A 157 16.10 -1.24 1.67
CA ARG A 157 16.03 -2.46 0.87
C ARG A 157 14.64 -2.74 0.29
N ALA A 158 13.60 -2.54 1.10
CA ALA A 158 12.20 -2.77 0.71
C ALA A 158 11.44 -1.46 0.47
N SER A 159 12.14 -0.36 0.18
CA SER A 159 11.52 0.95 -0.03
C SER A 159 10.84 1.06 -1.38
N LEU A 160 9.65 1.66 -1.39
CA LEU A 160 8.96 2.06 -2.61
C LEU A 160 8.74 3.59 -2.61
N PRO A 161 9.53 4.36 -3.38
CA PRO A 161 9.47 5.82 -3.37
C PRO A 161 8.09 6.42 -3.69
N GLN A 162 7.28 5.71 -4.48
CA GLN A 162 5.89 6.11 -4.77
C GLN A 162 4.99 6.20 -3.52
N PHE A 163 5.35 5.49 -2.44
CA PHE A 163 4.67 5.53 -1.15
C PHE A 163 5.41 6.40 -0.11
N ALA A 164 6.45 7.12 -0.53
CA ALA A 164 7.22 8.05 0.30
C ALA A 164 6.62 9.47 0.32
N THR A 165 5.57 9.70 -0.46
CA THR A 165 4.98 11.03 -0.63
C THR A 165 3.62 11.06 0.05
N MET A 166 3.59 11.41 1.34
CA MET A 166 2.52 12.31 1.76
C MET A 166 2.78 13.62 1.03
N MET A 167 1.74 14.27 0.49
CA MET A 167 1.87 15.54 -0.23
C MET A 167 2.84 16.45 0.53
N ALA A 168 4.04 16.62 -0.02
CA ALA A 168 4.93 17.65 0.46
C ALA A 168 4.21 18.97 0.26
N ASP A 169 4.37 19.88 1.22
CA ASP A 169 4.12 21.30 1.07
C ASP A 169 4.31 21.74 -0.38
N ASP A 170 3.22 22.20 -0.98
CA ASP A 170 3.15 22.75 -2.34
C ASP A 170 3.93 24.07 -2.50
N SER A 171 4.75 24.41 -1.50
CA SER A 171 5.64 25.57 -1.54
C SER A 171 6.93 25.31 -2.34
N THR A 172 7.20 24.07 -2.77
CA THR A 172 8.43 23.75 -3.53
C THR A 172 8.19 23.39 -5.00
N LEU A 173 6.94 23.23 -5.44
CA LEU A 173 6.59 23.03 -6.86
C LEU A 173 6.35 24.35 -7.62
N LEU A 174 6.40 25.50 -6.95
CA LEU A 174 6.28 26.82 -7.59
C LEU A 174 7.58 27.38 -8.19
N SER A 175 8.66 26.62 -8.21
CA SER A 175 9.95 27.04 -8.81
C SER A 175 10.41 26.05 -9.87
N GLY A 176 9.59 25.86 -10.90
CA GLY A 176 9.95 25.06 -12.06
C GLY A 176 8.89 25.14 -13.14
N VAL A 177 8.95 26.19 -13.96
CA VAL A 177 8.10 26.33 -15.14
C VAL A 177 8.46 25.25 -16.17
N SER A 178 7.46 24.50 -16.64
CA SER A 178 7.17 24.13 -18.05
C SER A 178 6.94 22.64 -18.39
N GLU A 179 6.06 22.49 -19.38
CA GLU A 179 5.72 21.32 -20.21
C GLU A 179 4.87 20.19 -19.62
N LEU A 180 3.59 20.44 -19.30
CA LEU A 180 2.50 19.44 -19.47
C LEU A 180 1.12 20.10 -19.33
N ASP A 181 0.86 21.08 -20.19
CA ASP A 181 -0.41 21.81 -20.27
C ASP A 181 -1.49 21.07 -21.09
N THR A 182 -1.64 19.77 -20.86
CA THR A 182 -2.80 19.00 -21.34
C THR A 182 -3.16 17.89 -20.36
N ILE A 183 -4.22 18.16 -19.60
CA ILE A 183 -4.91 17.21 -18.72
C ILE A 183 -5.73 16.24 -19.61
N PRO A 184 -5.48 14.91 -19.61
CA PRO A 184 -6.29 13.96 -20.35
C PRO A 184 -7.74 13.93 -19.79
N PRO A 185 -8.78 13.75 -20.62
CA PRO A 185 -10.18 13.85 -20.18
C PRO A 185 -10.59 12.82 -19.11
N GLN A 186 -9.89 11.69 -18.98
CA GLN A 186 -10.13 10.70 -17.91
C GLN A 186 -9.70 11.20 -16.51
N SER A 187 -8.80 12.17 -16.43
CA SER A 187 -8.32 12.70 -15.15
C SER A 187 -9.27 13.75 -14.55
N GLN A 188 -10.07 14.43 -15.38
CA GLN A 188 -11.07 15.39 -14.89
C GLN A 188 -12.21 14.68 -14.16
N THR A 189 -12.70 13.55 -14.69
CA THR A 189 -13.77 12.76 -14.05
C THR A 189 -13.29 12.13 -12.74
N LEU A 190 -12.06 11.63 -12.69
CA LEU A 190 -11.45 11.12 -11.46
C LEU A 190 -11.20 12.22 -10.43
N THR A 191 -10.81 13.41 -10.88
CA THR A 191 -10.62 14.59 -10.01
C THR A 191 -11.94 15.04 -9.40
N GLU A 192 -12.99 15.12 -10.20
CA GLU A 192 -14.34 15.44 -9.71
C GLU A 192 -14.85 14.40 -8.70
N GLN A 193 -14.61 13.11 -8.96
CA GLN A 193 -14.97 12.02 -8.03
C GLN A 193 -14.25 12.15 -6.69
N ARG A 194 -12.95 12.47 -6.71
CA ARG A 194 -12.16 12.71 -5.49
C ARG A 194 -12.67 13.93 -4.74
N LEU A 195 -12.94 15.05 -5.41
CA LEU A 195 -13.51 16.24 -4.77
C LEU A 195 -14.87 15.94 -4.12
N LYS A 196 -15.75 15.19 -4.79
CA LYS A 196 -17.04 14.77 -4.21
C LYS A 196 -16.87 13.85 -3.00
N TYR A 197 -15.92 12.93 -3.05
CA TYR A 197 -15.61 12.04 -1.92
C TYR A 197 -15.13 12.84 -0.71
N TRP A 198 -14.14 13.73 -0.88
CA TRP A 198 -13.60 14.55 0.20
C TRP A 198 -14.65 15.51 0.77
N PHE A 199 -15.48 16.12 -0.07
CA PHE A 199 -16.58 16.97 0.38
C PHE A 199 -17.60 16.21 1.23
N ARG A 200 -17.89 14.94 0.91
CA ARG A 200 -18.80 14.08 1.71
C ARG A 200 -18.19 13.63 3.03
N GLN A 201 -16.86 13.61 3.14
CA GLN A 201 -16.16 13.20 4.37
C GLN A 201 -15.97 14.38 5.33
N ALA A 202 -15.88 15.61 4.82
CA ALA A 202 -15.71 16.81 5.63
C ALA A 202 -16.89 17.08 6.58
N ASP A 203 -16.63 17.73 7.72
CA ASP A 203 -17.68 18.18 8.65
C ASP A 203 -18.48 19.38 8.09
N PRO A 204 -19.66 19.71 8.65
CA PRO A 204 -20.53 20.76 8.11
C PRO A 204 -19.89 22.15 8.01
N GLN A 205 -19.00 22.52 8.93
CA GLN A 205 -18.33 23.81 8.91
C GLN A 205 -17.32 23.86 7.76
N THR A 206 -16.52 22.79 7.62
CA THR A 206 -15.55 22.66 6.53
C THR A 206 -16.21 22.65 5.15
N ARG A 207 -17.37 21.98 5.00
CA ARG A 207 -18.16 22.02 3.74
C ARG A 207 -18.62 23.42 3.39
N ASN A 208 -19.14 24.17 4.36
CA ASN A 208 -19.64 25.53 4.12
C ASN A 208 -18.50 26.48 3.70
N SER A 209 -17.34 26.40 4.37
CA SER A 209 -16.17 27.20 3.98
C SER A 209 -15.68 26.84 2.58
N PHE A 210 -15.71 25.56 2.21
CA PHE A 210 -15.32 25.10 0.87
C PHE A 210 -16.25 25.64 -0.22
N LEU A 211 -17.58 25.61 -0.01
CA LEU A 211 -18.53 26.15 -0.98
C LEU A 211 -18.35 27.67 -1.18
N GLN A 212 -18.16 28.43 -0.09
CA GLN A 212 -17.91 29.86 -0.17
C GLN A 212 -16.61 30.22 -0.89
N TRP A 213 -15.59 29.37 -0.76
CA TRP A 213 -14.34 29.52 -1.49
C TRP A 213 -14.53 29.21 -2.99
N ALA A 214 -15.27 28.15 -3.31
CA ALA A 214 -15.53 27.72 -4.69
C ALA A 214 -16.32 28.78 -5.48
N GLU A 215 -17.32 29.43 -4.87
CA GLU A 215 -18.08 30.53 -5.47
C GLU A 215 -17.24 31.77 -5.80
N LYS A 216 -16.12 31.96 -5.09
CA LYS A 216 -15.20 33.08 -5.31
C LYS A 216 -14.16 32.81 -6.38
N GLN A 217 -14.11 31.57 -6.90
CA GLN A 217 -13.18 31.24 -7.97
C GLN A 217 -13.72 31.77 -9.31
N PRO A 218 -12.89 32.45 -10.12
CA PRO A 218 -13.30 32.86 -11.45
C PRO A 218 -13.55 31.61 -12.30
N SER A 219 -14.71 31.54 -12.94
CA SER A 219 -14.93 30.60 -14.04
C SER A 219 -13.99 31.00 -15.19
N SER A 220 -13.01 30.15 -15.51
CA SER A 220 -12.15 30.33 -16.68
C SER A 220 -12.94 30.24 -17.97
#